data_AF-M1A2C4-F1
#
_entry.id   AF-M1A2C4-F1
#
_cell.length_a   1.000
_cell.length_b   1.000
_cell.length_c   1.000
_cell.angle_alpha   90.00
_cell.angle_beta   90.00
_cell.angle_gamma   90.00
#
_symmetry.space_group_name_H-M   'P 1'
#
loop_
_entity.id
_entity.type
_entity.pdbx_description
1 polymer ?
#
loop_
_entity_poly.entity_id
_entity_poly.type
_entity_poly.pdbx_seq_one_letter_code
_entity_poly.pdbx_strand_id
1 'polypeptide(L)'
;MNHFPRFIFLATFLIYLSHIALASIVSTGDYNKDFYVTYSPSHINTSVDGRTRNLIFDKESGTEIATKDMYLFGQFDMKIKLIPGNSAGTVVAFYLASGQPNRDEVDFEFLGNVAGKPYTLQTNVYVDGFDDREQRINLWFDPTQDYHTYSILWNLHQIV
;
A
#
# COMPACT_ATOMS: atom_id res chain seq x y z
N MET A 1 -2.63 -45.55 -33.45
CA MET A 1 -2.60 -45.23 -32.01
C MET A 1 -3.60 -44.11 -31.76
N ASN A 2 -4.49 -44.26 -30.78
CA ASN A 2 -5.62 -43.35 -30.59
C ASN A 2 -5.12 -42.04 -29.95
N HIS A 3 -5.08 -40.94 -30.72
CA HIS A 3 -4.53 -39.64 -30.27
C HIS A 3 -5.53 -38.83 -29.42
N PHE A 4 -6.79 -39.25 -29.39
CA PHE A 4 -7.90 -38.61 -28.67
C PHE A 4 -7.61 -38.27 -27.19
N PRO A 5 -7.04 -39.16 -26.34
CA PRO A 5 -6.74 -38.82 -24.95
C PRO A 5 -5.63 -37.77 -24.80
N ARG A 6 -4.69 -37.67 -25.76
CA ARG A 6 -3.65 -36.63 -25.76
C ARG A 6 -4.22 -35.25 -26.06
N PHE A 7 -5.20 -35.18 -26.96
CA PHE A 7 -5.91 -33.93 -27.25
C PHE A 7 -6.73 -33.44 -26.05
N ILE A 8 -7.43 -34.34 -25.35
CA ILE A 8 -8.19 -33.99 -24.14
C ILE A 8 -7.26 -33.47 -23.05
N PHE A 9 -6.15 -34.18 -22.78
CA PHE A 9 -5.17 -33.75 -21.77
C PHE A 9 -4.58 -32.37 -22.07
N LEU A 10 -4.18 -32.13 -23.33
CA LEU A 10 -3.62 -30.85 -23.75
C LEU A 10 -4.66 -29.72 -23.62
N ALA A 11 -5.92 -29.98 -24.00
CA ALA A 11 -6.99 -29.00 -23.86
C ALA A 11 -7.26 -28.66 -22.39
N THR A 12 -7.34 -29.66 -21.50
CA THR A 12 -7.54 -29.43 -20.07
C THR A 12 -6.37 -28.69 -19.42
N PHE A 13 -5.14 -28.98 -19.85
CA PHE A 13 -3.93 -28.31 -19.37
C PHE A 13 -3.89 -26.84 -19.80
N LEU A 14 -4.28 -26.54 -21.04
CA LEU A 14 -4.37 -25.16 -21.55
C LEU A 14 -5.49 -24.37 -20.87
N ILE A 15 -6.63 -24.99 -20.58
CA ILE A 15 -7.73 -24.37 -19.80
C ILE A 15 -7.27 -24.08 -18.36
N TYR A 16 -6.52 -24.99 -17.74
CA TYR A 16 -5.99 -24.76 -16.39
C TYR A 16 -4.98 -23.60 -16.36
N LEU A 17 -4.08 -23.52 -17.35
CA LEU A 17 -3.15 -22.40 -17.50
C LEU A 17 -3.85 -21.05 -17.72
N SER A 18 -4.94 -21.01 -18.49
CA SER A 18 -5.69 -19.76 -18.70
C SER A 18 -6.41 -19.29 -17.43
N HIS A 19 -6.88 -20.20 -16.58
CA HIS A 19 -7.46 -19.86 -15.27
C HIS A 19 -6.42 -19.26 -14.31
N ILE A 20 -5.19 -19.77 -14.33
CA ILE A 20 -4.08 -19.20 -13.54
C ILE A 20 -3.75 -17.77 -14.03
N ALA A 21 -3.70 -17.55 -15.34
CA ALA A 21 -3.39 -16.24 -15.91
C ALA A 21 -4.49 -15.18 -15.66
N LEU A 22 -5.76 -15.59 -15.56
CA LEU A 22 -6.88 -14.70 -15.21
C LEU A 22 -6.95 -14.38 -13.71
N ALA A 23 -6.39 -15.23 -12.84
CA ALA A 23 -6.35 -14.98 -11.40
C ALA A 23 -5.34 -13.89 -11.00
N SER A 24 -4.40 -13.53 -11.88
CA SER A 24 -3.36 -12.53 -11.65
C SER A 24 -3.60 -11.22 -12.43
N ILE A 25 -4.83 -10.68 -12.40
CA ILE A 25 -5.03 -9.29 -12.82
C ILE A 25 -4.47 -8.41 -11.71
N VAL A 26 -3.19 -8.03 -11.83
CA VAL A 26 -2.66 -6.89 -11.07
C VAL A 26 -3.42 -5.67 -11.58
N SER A 27 -4.32 -5.13 -10.76
CA SER A 27 -4.98 -3.86 -11.08
C SER A 27 -3.90 -2.80 -11.24
N THR A 28 -3.83 -2.15 -12.40
CA THR A 28 -3.03 -0.93 -12.53
C THR A 28 -3.82 0.17 -11.84
N GLY A 29 -3.50 0.43 -10.57
CA GLY A 29 -4.19 1.44 -9.77
C GLY A 29 -4.25 2.80 -10.46
N ASP A 30 -5.40 3.45 -10.36
CA ASP A 30 -5.66 4.81 -10.84
C ASP A 30 -6.23 5.59 -9.66
N TYR A 31 -5.45 6.54 -9.15
CA TYR A 31 -5.84 7.27 -7.96
C TYR A 31 -7.17 8.01 -8.11
N ASN A 32 -7.54 8.45 -9.32
CA ASN A 32 -8.81 9.13 -9.55
C ASN A 32 -9.99 8.15 -9.53
N LYS A 33 -9.76 6.87 -9.84
CA LYS A 33 -10.77 5.82 -9.80
C LYS A 33 -10.87 5.18 -8.43
N ASP A 34 -9.75 4.91 -7.77
CA ASP A 34 -9.70 4.03 -6.60
C ASP A 34 -9.73 4.79 -5.28
N PHE A 35 -9.36 6.08 -5.27
CA PHE A 35 -9.24 6.90 -4.06
C PHE A 35 -10.06 8.19 -4.14
N TYR A 36 -10.41 8.74 -2.97
CA TYR A 36 -10.87 10.11 -2.81
C TYR A 36 -9.95 10.85 -1.84
N VAL A 37 -9.95 12.18 -1.94
CA VAL A 37 -9.21 13.05 -1.01
C VAL A 37 -10.10 13.32 0.20
N THR A 38 -9.67 12.93 1.38
CA THR A 38 -10.41 13.14 2.64
C THR A 38 -10.10 14.52 3.23
N TYR A 39 -8.89 15.04 3.00
CA TYR A 39 -8.43 16.27 3.63
C TYR A 39 -7.51 17.10 2.73
N SER A 40 -7.69 18.43 2.75
CA SER A 40 -6.85 19.42 2.07
C SER A 40 -6.54 19.12 0.59
N PRO A 41 -7.54 19.17 -0.31
CA PRO A 41 -7.34 18.87 -1.73
C PRO A 41 -6.38 19.82 -2.45
N SER A 42 -6.10 21.01 -1.90
CA SER A 42 -5.08 21.91 -2.41
C SER A 42 -3.64 21.40 -2.23
N HIS A 43 -3.43 20.44 -1.33
CA HIS A 43 -2.11 19.86 -1.00
C HIS A 43 -1.85 18.54 -1.73
N ILE A 44 -2.56 18.30 -2.83
CA ILE A 44 -2.40 17.11 -3.67
C ILE A 44 -2.18 17.51 -5.13
N ASN A 45 -1.14 16.95 -5.71
CA ASN A 45 -0.92 17.00 -7.17
C ASN A 45 -0.99 15.59 -7.73
N THR A 46 -1.89 15.36 -8.69
CA THR A 46 -2.03 14.05 -9.37
C THR A 46 -1.47 14.15 -10.78
N SER A 47 -0.70 13.14 -11.20
CA SER A 47 -0.16 13.07 -12.57
C SER A 47 -1.29 12.97 -13.60
N VAL A 48 -1.00 13.39 -14.84
CA VAL A 48 -1.97 13.39 -15.95
C VAL A 48 -2.56 12.01 -16.21
N ASP A 49 -1.77 10.95 -16.03
CA ASP A 49 -2.21 9.56 -16.19
C ASP A 49 -2.93 8.98 -14.95
N GLY A 50 -3.06 9.75 -13.87
CA GLY A 50 -3.73 9.33 -12.64
C GLY A 50 -2.93 8.33 -11.78
N ARG A 51 -1.69 8.01 -12.14
CA ARG A 51 -0.92 6.92 -11.52
C ARG A 51 0.04 7.34 -10.42
N THR A 52 0.28 8.63 -10.26
CA THR A 52 1.13 9.20 -9.20
C THR A 52 0.40 10.33 -8.51
N ARG A 53 0.40 10.32 -7.16
CA ARG A 53 0.04 11.50 -6.36
C ARG A 53 1.23 11.97 -5.53
N ASN A 54 1.44 13.27 -5.52
CA ASN A 54 2.33 13.95 -4.58
C ASN A 54 1.46 14.57 -3.49
N LEU A 55 1.75 14.21 -2.24
CA LEU A 55 1.14 14.77 -1.04
C LEU A 55 2.07 15.84 -0.49
N ILE A 56 1.51 17.00 -0.13
CA ILE A 56 2.26 18.15 0.34
C ILE A 56 1.95 18.35 1.82
N PHE A 57 3.00 18.57 2.60
CA PHE A 57 2.91 18.93 4.01
C PHE A 57 3.71 20.20 4.25
N ASP A 58 3.06 21.24 4.75
CA ASP A 58 3.69 22.50 5.10
C ASP A 58 3.05 23.09 6.37
N LYS A 59 3.26 24.39 6.62
CA LYS A 59 2.74 25.05 7.83
C LYS A 59 1.24 25.29 7.79
N GLU A 60 0.64 25.30 6.61
CA GLU A 60 -0.80 25.51 6.43
C GLU A 60 -1.56 24.20 6.61
N SER A 61 -1.05 23.10 6.05
CA SER A 61 -1.76 21.83 6.12
C SER A 61 -0.91 20.60 5.83
N GLY A 62 -1.47 19.44 6.21
CA GLY A 62 -1.17 18.16 5.58
C GLY A 62 -2.27 17.77 4.60
N THR A 63 -2.30 16.50 4.21
CA THR A 63 -3.36 15.96 3.34
C THR A 63 -3.51 14.46 3.56
N GLU A 64 -4.63 13.91 3.10
CA GLU A 64 -4.95 12.50 3.24
C GLU A 64 -5.83 12.05 2.07
N ILE A 65 -5.61 10.79 1.66
CA ILE A 65 -6.44 10.08 0.68
C ILE A 65 -6.91 8.75 1.28
N ALA A 66 -8.11 8.32 0.90
CA ALA A 66 -8.67 7.04 1.31
C ALA A 66 -9.23 6.27 0.11
N THR A 67 -9.25 4.94 0.19
CA THR A 67 -9.87 4.10 -0.83
C THR A 67 -11.37 4.35 -0.87
N LYS A 68 -11.98 4.34 -2.06
CA LYS A 68 -13.44 4.46 -2.20
C LYS A 68 -14.20 3.27 -1.64
N ASP A 69 -13.58 2.10 -1.69
CA ASP A 69 -14.13 0.84 -1.23
C ASP A 69 -13.51 0.40 0.09
N MET A 70 -14.28 -0.41 0.81
CA MET A 70 -13.85 -1.12 2.02
C MET A 70 -13.53 -2.57 1.68
N TYR A 71 -12.52 -3.12 2.36
CA TYR A 71 -12.01 -4.45 2.09
C TYR A 71 -11.98 -5.30 3.36
N LEU A 72 -12.22 -6.59 3.19
CA LEU A 72 -12.00 -7.61 4.22
C LEU A 72 -11.06 -8.64 3.60
N PHE A 73 -9.80 -8.61 4.03
CA PHE A 73 -8.66 -9.32 3.41
C PHE A 73 -8.24 -8.76 2.04
N GLY A 74 -7.00 -9.02 1.68
CA GLY A 74 -6.41 -8.58 0.42
C GLY A 74 -4.89 -8.45 0.50
N GLN A 75 -4.30 -8.08 -0.63
CA GLN A 75 -2.94 -7.56 -0.69
C GLN A 75 -3.02 -6.10 -1.13
N PHE A 76 -2.44 -5.22 -0.33
CA PHE A 76 -2.47 -3.78 -0.54
C PHE A 76 -1.05 -3.31 -0.79
N ASP A 77 -0.76 -2.98 -2.05
CA ASP A 77 0.56 -2.55 -2.49
C ASP A 77 0.56 -1.04 -2.75
N MET A 78 1.53 -0.33 -2.17
CA MET A 78 1.76 1.08 -2.46
C MET A 78 3.22 1.33 -2.83
N LYS A 79 3.45 2.06 -3.92
CA LYS A 79 4.78 2.55 -4.27
C LYS A 79 4.98 3.92 -3.65
N ILE A 80 5.93 4.03 -2.72
CA ILE A 80 6.18 5.25 -1.96
C ILE A 80 7.64 5.66 -2.13
N LYS A 81 7.86 6.96 -2.37
CA LYS A 81 9.15 7.64 -2.30
C LYS A 81 9.04 8.74 -1.25
N LEU A 82 9.97 8.76 -0.29
CA LEU A 82 9.90 9.64 0.87
C LEU A 82 10.53 11.02 0.62
N ILE A 83 10.32 11.93 1.57
CA ILE A 83 10.74 13.32 1.52
C ILE A 83 12.28 13.38 1.63
N PRO A 84 13.00 13.95 0.64
CA PRO A 84 14.44 14.09 0.71
C PRO A 84 14.86 15.22 1.66
N GLY A 85 16.12 15.18 2.11
CA GLY A 85 16.69 16.26 2.93
C GLY A 85 16.27 16.18 4.40
N ASN A 86 15.83 17.31 4.97
CA ASN A 86 15.37 17.37 6.36
C ASN A 86 13.87 17.14 6.43
N SER A 87 13.46 16.00 7.00
CA SER A 87 12.08 15.59 7.21
C SER A 87 11.74 15.37 8.68
N ALA A 88 12.58 15.89 9.60
CA ALA A 88 12.40 15.71 11.03
C ALA A 88 11.01 16.15 11.50
N GLY A 89 10.34 15.27 12.24
CA GLY A 89 8.99 15.52 12.78
C GLY A 89 7.85 15.28 11.79
N THR A 90 8.14 14.87 10.55
CA THR A 90 7.11 14.42 9.60
C THR A 90 6.84 12.92 9.75
N VAL A 91 5.61 12.52 9.50
CA VAL A 91 5.20 11.12 9.37
C VAL A 91 4.48 10.98 8.03
N VAL A 92 4.95 10.06 7.19
CA VAL A 92 4.17 9.58 6.04
C VAL A 92 3.56 8.25 6.48
N ALA A 93 2.23 8.13 6.42
CA ALA A 93 1.52 6.94 6.83
C ALA A 93 0.88 6.22 5.63
N PHE A 94 0.98 4.89 5.62
CA PHE A 94 0.21 4.01 4.75
C PHE A 94 -0.38 2.92 5.64
N TYR A 95 -1.70 2.90 5.78
CA TYR A 95 -2.36 2.07 6.77
C TYR A 95 -3.71 1.54 6.28
N LEU A 96 -4.17 0.46 6.90
CA LEU A 96 -5.52 -0.07 6.76
C LEU A 96 -6.24 0.17 8.07
N ALA A 97 -7.42 0.77 8.06
CA ALA A 97 -8.21 1.00 9.27
C ALA A 97 -9.68 0.65 9.06
N SER A 98 -10.28 -0.01 10.06
CA SER A 98 -11.73 -0.19 10.13
C SER A 98 -12.42 1.02 10.77
N GLY A 99 -13.76 0.98 10.85
CA GLY A 99 -14.54 2.06 11.41
C GLY A 99 -14.41 2.20 12.93
N GLN A 100 -14.67 3.40 13.43
CA GLN A 100 -14.79 3.72 14.86
C GLN A 100 -16.07 3.09 15.48
N PRO A 101 -16.16 2.90 16.81
CA PRO A 101 -15.22 3.33 17.86
C PRO A 101 -14.08 2.34 18.16
N ASN A 102 -14.25 1.07 17.81
CA ASN A 102 -13.27 0.03 18.10
C ASN A 102 -12.62 -0.41 16.79
N ARG A 103 -11.68 0.39 16.31
CA ARG A 103 -11.02 0.10 15.03
C ARG A 103 -9.97 -0.99 15.17
N ASP A 104 -9.88 -1.80 14.13
CA ASP A 104 -8.70 -2.59 13.82
C ASP A 104 -7.86 -1.78 12.85
N GLU A 105 -6.54 -1.83 12.98
CA GLU A 105 -5.62 -1.04 12.15
C GLU A 105 -4.30 -1.78 11.92
N VAL A 106 -3.70 -1.58 10.75
CA VAL A 106 -2.37 -2.09 10.39
C VAL A 106 -1.59 -0.97 9.73
N ASP A 107 -0.43 -0.65 10.30
CA ASP A 107 0.29 0.59 9.97
C ASP A 107 1.66 0.36 9.34
N PHE A 108 1.98 1.19 8.36
CA PHE A 108 3.33 1.65 8.05
C PHE A 108 3.43 3.14 8.32
N GLU A 109 4.33 3.54 9.21
CA GLU A 109 4.62 4.94 9.53
C GLU A 109 6.10 5.22 9.28
N PHE A 110 6.39 6.06 8.29
CA PHE A 110 7.74 6.49 7.96
C PHE A 110 8.08 7.75 8.75
N LEU A 111 8.90 7.57 9.79
CA LEU A 111 9.32 8.64 10.70
C LEU A 111 10.50 9.39 10.08
N GLY A 112 10.25 10.64 9.70
CA GLY A 112 11.25 11.52 9.11
C GLY A 112 12.34 11.94 10.08
N ASN A 113 13.49 12.35 9.54
CA ASN A 113 14.69 12.61 10.31
C ASN A 113 15.42 13.87 9.82
N VAL A 114 16.38 14.34 10.61
CA VAL A 114 17.28 15.43 10.17
C VAL A 114 18.11 14.97 8.98
N ALA A 115 18.54 15.94 8.15
CA ALA A 115 19.27 15.64 6.92
C ALA A 115 20.50 14.73 7.18
N GLY A 116 20.63 13.69 6.34
CA GLY A 116 21.72 12.71 6.41
C GLY A 116 21.57 11.63 7.49
N LYS A 117 20.44 11.59 8.21
CA LYS A 117 20.09 10.49 9.12
C LYS A 117 19.01 9.59 8.51
N PRO A 118 19.03 8.28 8.80
CA PRO A 118 18.09 7.35 8.19
C PRO A 118 16.66 7.60 8.67
N TYR A 119 15.71 7.33 7.78
CA TYR A 119 14.31 7.13 8.16
C TYR A 119 14.17 5.90 9.06
N THR A 120 13.21 5.96 9.98
CA THR A 120 12.71 4.77 10.69
C THR A 120 11.36 4.39 10.11
N LEU A 121 11.20 3.13 9.74
CA LEU A 121 9.89 2.56 9.44
C LEU A 121 9.34 1.95 10.72
N GLN A 122 8.19 2.45 11.16
CA GLN A 122 7.39 1.86 12.23
C GLN A 122 6.27 1.03 11.62
N THR A 123 6.03 -0.16 12.17
CA THR A 123 4.83 -0.96 11.92
C THR A 123 4.03 -1.14 13.19
N ASN A 124 2.72 -1.24 13.07
CA ASN A 124 1.84 -1.43 14.22
C ASN A 124 0.57 -2.20 13.88
N VAL A 125 -0.10 -2.76 14.90
CA VAL A 125 -1.38 -3.47 14.76
C VAL A 125 -2.31 -3.13 15.93
N TYR A 126 -3.45 -2.53 15.61
CA TYR A 126 -4.57 -2.32 16.53
C TYR A 126 -5.57 -3.46 16.40
N VAL A 127 -6.09 -3.93 17.53
CA VAL A 127 -7.18 -4.92 17.57
C VAL A 127 -8.22 -4.46 18.57
N ASP A 128 -9.48 -4.31 18.13
CA ASP A 128 -10.60 -3.83 18.96
C ASP A 128 -10.29 -2.49 19.66
N GLY A 129 -9.59 -1.59 18.94
CA GLY A 129 -9.14 -0.29 19.45
C GLY A 129 -7.90 -0.31 20.35
N PHE A 130 -7.29 -1.47 20.62
CA PHE A 130 -6.12 -1.59 21.48
C PHE A 130 -4.81 -1.68 20.69
N ASP A 131 -3.84 -0.84 21.08
CA ASP A 131 -2.52 -0.68 20.47
C ASP A 131 -1.38 -1.42 21.25
N ASP A 132 -0.18 -0.82 21.34
CA ASP A 132 1.08 -1.25 21.97
C ASP A 132 1.80 -2.42 21.26
N ARG A 133 1.83 -2.42 19.92
CA ARG A 133 2.48 -3.46 19.11
C ARG A 133 3.54 -2.95 18.13
N GLU A 134 4.11 -1.79 18.41
CA GLU A 134 5.06 -1.14 17.52
C GLU A 134 6.35 -1.94 17.34
N GLN A 135 6.80 -2.02 16.08
CA GLN A 135 8.16 -2.42 15.74
C GLN A 135 8.80 -1.32 14.89
N ARG A 136 10.09 -1.08 15.09
CA ARG A 136 10.84 -0.04 14.38
C ARG A 136 12.08 -0.62 13.74
N ILE A 137 12.24 -0.36 12.44
CA ILE A 137 13.38 -0.80 11.66
C ILE A 137 13.98 0.35 10.86
N ASN A 138 15.28 0.28 10.61
CA ASN A 138 15.91 1.07 9.56
C ASN A 138 15.80 0.30 8.24
N LEU A 139 15.60 1.03 7.15
CA LEU A 139 15.63 0.45 5.81
C LEU A 139 17.08 0.25 5.37
N TRP A 140 17.35 -0.82 4.61
CA TRP A 140 18.67 -1.13 4.07
C TRP A 140 19.01 -0.32 2.79
N PHE A 141 18.18 0.66 2.46
CA PHE A 141 18.30 1.56 1.33
C PHE A 141 17.85 2.97 1.76
N ASP A 142 18.17 3.99 0.95
CA ASP A 142 17.63 5.34 1.14
C ASP A 142 16.25 5.46 0.45
N PRO A 143 15.15 5.50 1.23
CA PRO A 143 13.79 5.53 0.69
C PRO A 143 13.41 6.86 0.01
N THR A 144 14.32 7.84 -0.02
CA THR A 144 14.10 9.14 -0.66
C THR A 144 14.59 9.18 -2.12
N GLN A 145 15.43 8.21 -2.52
CA GLN A 145 16.06 8.23 -3.85
C GLN A 145 15.15 7.69 -4.96
N ASP A 146 14.34 6.68 -4.66
CA ASP A 146 13.43 6.07 -5.63
C ASP A 146 12.15 5.56 -4.95
N TYR A 147 11.18 5.13 -5.75
CA TYR A 147 9.98 4.46 -5.28
C TYR A 147 10.30 3.03 -4.86
N HIS A 148 9.85 2.68 -3.66
CA HIS A 148 9.86 1.31 -3.16
C HIS A 148 8.43 0.82 -2.92
N THR A 149 8.20 -0.48 -3.05
CA THR A 149 6.88 -1.08 -2.82
C THR A 149 6.78 -1.50 -1.36
N TYR A 150 5.73 -1.03 -0.70
CA TYR A 150 5.34 -1.43 0.65
C TYR A 150 4.01 -2.16 0.54
N SER A 151 3.94 -3.35 1.10
CA SER A 151 2.84 -4.29 0.89
C SER A 151 2.31 -4.74 2.24
N ILE A 152 0.98 -4.78 2.37
CA ILE A 152 0.30 -5.45 3.47
C ILE A 152 -0.47 -6.62 2.87
N LEU A 153 -0.08 -7.86 3.20
CA LEU A 153 -0.89 -9.03 2.91
C LEU A 153 -1.71 -9.39 4.13
N TRP A 154 -3.03 -9.26 4.04
CA TRP A 154 -3.95 -9.61 5.11
C TRP A 154 -4.91 -10.71 4.66
N ASN A 155 -4.92 -11.83 5.39
CA ASN A 155 -5.89 -12.91 5.21
C ASN A 155 -6.30 -13.52 6.56
N LEU A 156 -7.14 -14.56 6.52
CA LEU A 156 -7.66 -15.22 7.72
C LEU A 156 -6.60 -15.79 8.68
N HIS A 157 -5.37 -16.05 8.20
CA HIS A 157 -4.33 -16.72 8.99
C HIS A 157 -3.25 -15.76 9.48
N GLN A 158 -3.00 -14.66 8.75
CA GLN A 158 -1.84 -13.80 9.00
C GLN A 158 -1.97 -12.41 8.37
N ILE A 159 -1.16 -11.50 8.91
CA ILE A 159 -0.75 -10.22 8.32
C ILE A 159 0.76 -10.31 8.06
N VAL A 160 1.20 -9.96 6.86
CA VAL A 160 2.62 -9.95 6.43
C VAL A 160 2.97 -8.60 5.84
#